data_AF-A0A3N7FK23-F1
#
_entry.id   AF-A0A3N7FK23-F1
#
_cell.length_a   1.000
_cell.length_b   1.000
_cell.length_c   1.000
_cell.angle_alpha   90.00
_cell.angle_beta   90.00
_cell.angle_gamma   90.00
#
_symmetry.space_group_name_H-M   'P 1'
#
loop_
_entity.id
_entity.type
_entity.pdbx_description
1 polymer ?
#
loop_
_entity_poly.entity_id
_entity_poly.type
_entity_poly.pdbx_seq_one_letter_code
_entity_poly.pdbx_strand_id
1 'polypeptide(L)'
;MVGDDAEVLIAVFETFLTQLPVYLEELDQALVYEDWDKVARYAHKIKPVFTYIGCNDVRDLVQGIEQKAQNRTTLASIQTDITTLKARSATINRTN
;
A
#
# COMPACT_ATOMS: atom_id res chain seq x y z
N MET A 1 15.57 25.94 -5.30
CA MET A 1 15.30 25.42 -3.95
C MET A 1 14.69 24.03 -4.15
N VAL A 2 15.53 23.01 -4.25
CA VAL A 2 15.15 21.60 -4.57
C VAL A 2 15.86 20.73 -3.54
N GLY A 3 15.42 20.85 -2.30
CA GLY A 3 16.03 20.23 -1.11
C GLY A 3 15.03 20.11 0.02
N ASP A 4 14.09 21.07 0.11
CA ASP A 4 12.96 21.06 1.04
C ASP A 4 12.03 19.85 0.81
N ASP A 5 11.78 19.49 -0.46
CA ASP A 5 10.86 18.41 -0.81
C ASP A 5 11.32 17.05 -0.30
N ALA A 6 12.63 16.76 -0.29
CA ALA A 6 13.14 15.44 0.09
C ALA A 6 13.07 15.22 1.61
N GLU A 7 13.39 16.22 2.42
CA GLU A 7 13.28 16.13 3.89
C GLU A 7 11.82 16.08 4.34
N VAL A 8 10.95 16.88 3.71
CA VAL A 8 9.50 16.81 3.93
C VAL A 8 8.97 15.44 3.53
N LEU A 9 9.42 14.89 2.40
CA LEU A 9 8.99 13.56 1.97
C LEU A 9 9.43 12.48 2.95
N ILE A 10 10.67 12.55 3.48
CA ILE A 10 11.18 11.61 4.48
C ILE A 10 10.33 11.67 5.75
N ALA A 11 10.00 12.86 6.25
CA ALA A 11 9.14 13.00 7.44
C ALA A 11 7.72 12.45 7.21
N VAL A 12 7.14 12.71 6.04
CA VAL A 12 5.87 12.10 5.62
C VAL A 12 6.01 10.58 5.51
N PHE A 13 7.15 10.09 5.04
CA PHE A 13 7.45 8.67 4.90
C PHE A 13 7.57 7.95 6.24
N GLU A 14 8.24 8.52 7.23
CA GLU A 14 8.33 7.98 8.59
C GLU A 14 6.94 7.91 9.24
N THR A 15 6.15 8.96 9.06
CA THR A 15 4.74 8.97 9.48
C THR A 15 3.96 7.88 8.74
N PHE A 16 4.21 7.70 7.44
CA PHE A 16 3.55 6.69 6.63
C PHE A 16 3.93 5.27 7.04
N LEU A 17 5.19 4.98 7.35
CA LEU A 17 5.62 3.67 7.85
C LEU A 17 4.90 3.32 9.16
N THR A 18 4.69 4.32 10.01
CA THR A 18 3.91 4.17 11.26
C THR A 18 2.44 3.89 10.98
N GLN A 19 1.87 4.51 9.93
CA GLN A 19 0.48 4.33 9.52
C GLN A 19 0.24 3.15 8.56
N LEU A 20 1.28 2.62 7.92
CA LEU A 20 1.22 1.51 6.98
C LEU A 20 0.47 0.30 7.53
N PRO A 21 0.74 -0.21 8.76
CA PRO A 21 -0.04 -1.31 9.32
C PRO A 21 -1.52 -0.96 9.45
N VAL A 22 -1.86 0.28 9.85
CA VAL A 22 -3.24 0.75 9.94
C VAL A 22 -3.90 0.79 8.56
N TYR A 23 -3.22 1.29 7.53
CA TYR A 23 -3.74 1.26 6.16
C TYR A 23 -3.94 -0.15 5.64
N LEU A 24 -3.09 -1.11 6.01
CA LEU A 24 -3.23 -2.51 5.64
C LEU A 24 -4.40 -3.19 6.37
N GLU A 25 -4.70 -2.80 7.61
CA GLU A 25 -5.90 -3.23 8.33
C GLU A 25 -7.18 -2.63 7.74
N GLU A 26 -7.18 -1.32 7.47
CA GLU A 26 -8.29 -0.61 6.82
C GLU A 26 -8.60 -1.16 5.43
N LEU A 27 -7.56 -1.54 4.67
CA LEU A 27 -7.72 -2.14 3.35
C LEU A 27 -8.31 -3.56 3.46
N ASP A 28 -7.95 -4.32 4.49
CA ASP A 28 -8.55 -5.63 4.81
C ASP A 28 -10.03 -5.48 5.19
N GLN A 29 -10.35 -4.52 6.06
CA GLN A 29 -11.73 -4.20 6.43
C GLN A 29 -12.54 -3.75 5.20
N ALA A 30 -11.99 -2.86 4.37
CA ALA A 30 -12.64 -2.44 3.13
C ALA A 30 -12.95 -3.64 2.23
N LEU A 31 -12.08 -4.65 2.20
CA LEU A 31 -12.34 -5.88 1.48
C LEU A 31 -13.49 -6.70 2.10
N VAL A 32 -13.54 -6.81 3.42
CA VAL A 32 -14.63 -7.49 4.16
C VAL A 32 -15.98 -6.82 3.91
N TYR A 33 -16.00 -5.49 3.81
CA TYR A 33 -17.19 -4.71 3.48
C TYR A 33 -17.47 -4.63 1.97
N GLU A 34 -16.70 -5.32 1.13
CA GLU A 34 -16.80 -5.31 -0.34
C GLU A 34 -16.73 -3.88 -0.93
N ASP A 35 -15.99 -2.99 -0.27
CA ASP A 35 -15.91 -1.56 -0.55
C ASP A 35 -14.74 -1.26 -1.50
N TRP A 36 -14.96 -1.58 -2.78
CA TRP A 36 -13.96 -1.48 -3.85
C TRP A 36 -13.32 -0.10 -3.99
N ASP A 37 -14.11 0.96 -3.81
CA ASP A 37 -13.64 2.35 -3.85
C ASP A 37 -12.64 2.63 -2.73
N LYS A 38 -12.91 2.15 -1.51
CA LYS A 38 -11.94 2.25 -0.41
C LYS A 38 -10.69 1.45 -0.67
N VAL A 39 -10.80 0.21 -1.17
CA VAL A 39 -9.64 -0.64 -1.48
C VAL A 39 -8.73 0.05 -2.50
N ALA A 40 -9.30 0.54 -3.61
CA ALA A 40 -8.54 1.25 -4.64
C ALA A 40 -7.88 2.53 -4.07
N ARG A 41 -8.61 3.29 -3.25
CA ARG A 41 -8.10 4.52 -2.62
C ARG A 41 -6.95 4.26 -1.65
N TYR A 42 -7.04 3.23 -0.82
CA TYR A 42 -5.95 2.86 0.09
C TYR A 42 -4.74 2.34 -0.68
N ALA A 43 -4.94 1.51 -1.71
CA ALA A 43 -3.86 1.08 -2.60
C ALA A 43 -3.16 2.28 -3.26
N HIS A 44 -3.92 3.24 -3.80
CA HIS A 44 -3.38 4.46 -4.40
C HIS A 44 -2.52 5.29 -3.43
N LYS A 45 -2.93 5.38 -2.14
CA LYS A 45 -2.15 6.07 -1.10
C LYS A 45 -0.83 5.38 -0.76
N ILE A 46 -0.79 4.04 -0.86
CA ILE A 46 0.36 3.22 -0.54
C ILE A 46 1.38 3.19 -1.69
N LYS A 47 0.93 3.26 -2.94
CA LYS A 47 1.74 3.22 -4.16
C LYS A 47 2.89 4.24 -4.25
N PRO A 48 2.71 5.55 -4.00
CA PRO A 48 3.78 6.54 -4.16
C PRO A 48 4.94 6.29 -3.20
N VAL A 49 4.66 5.77 -2.01
CA VAL A 49 5.66 5.42 -0.99
C VAL A 49 6.59 4.33 -1.54
N PHE A 50 6.04 3.21 -2.00
CA PHE A 50 6.85 2.13 -2.57
C PHE A 50 7.57 2.50 -3.87
N THR A 51 7.00 3.43 -4.63
CA THR A 51 7.66 4.01 -5.81
C THR A 51 8.89 4.82 -5.41
N TYR A 52 8.82 5.57 -4.31
CA TYR A 52 9.90 6.43 -3.84
C TYR A 52 11.09 5.66 -3.24
N ILE A 53 10.83 4.63 -2.43
CA ILE A 53 11.87 3.69 -1.93
C ILE A 53 12.41 2.75 -3.02
N GLY A 54 11.86 2.80 -4.25
CA GLY A 54 12.29 1.93 -5.35
C GLY A 54 11.90 0.46 -5.17
N CYS A 55 10.96 0.16 -4.26
CA CYS A 55 10.41 -1.18 -4.07
C CYS A 55 9.39 -1.51 -5.16
N ASN A 56 9.90 -1.75 -6.38
CA ASN A 56 9.08 -2.04 -7.55
C ASN A 56 8.17 -3.26 -7.35
N ASP A 57 8.66 -4.32 -6.71
CA ASP A 57 7.83 -5.48 -6.37
C ASP A 57 6.53 -5.14 -5.62
N VAL A 58 6.65 -4.28 -4.61
CA VAL A 58 5.51 -3.90 -3.77
C VAL A 58 4.63 -2.89 -4.49
N ARG A 59 5.24 -1.96 -5.23
CA ARG A 59 4.54 -1.03 -6.11
C ARG A 59 3.64 -1.78 -7.11
N ASP A 60 4.17 -2.79 -7.79
CA ASP A 60 3.43 -3.58 -8.78
C ASP A 60 2.30 -4.39 -8.13
N LEU A 61 2.52 -4.94 -6.93
CA LEU A 61 1.46 -5.58 -6.13
C LEU A 61 0.33 -4.60 -5.79
N VAL A 62 0.67 -3.43 -5.27
CA VAL A 62 -0.31 -2.39 -4.87
C VAL A 62 -1.06 -1.85 -6.09
N GLN A 63 -0.36 -1.68 -7.21
CA GLN A 63 -1.00 -1.32 -8.48
C GLN A 63 -1.94 -2.42 -8.99
N GLY A 64 -1.58 -3.70 -8.81
CA GLY A 64 -2.46 -4.82 -9.10
C GLY A 64 -3.74 -4.80 -8.27
N ILE A 65 -3.62 -4.53 -6.96
CA ILE A 65 -4.77 -4.37 -6.04
C ILE A 65 -5.67 -3.21 -6.49
N GLU A 66 -5.08 -2.05 -6.79
CA GLU A 66 -5.78 -0.86 -7.29
C GLU A 66 -6.59 -1.19 -8.55
N GLN A 67 -5.95 -1.82 -9.54
CA GLN A 67 -6.61 -2.17 -10.80
C GLN A 67 -7.69 -3.23 -10.61
N LYS A 68 -7.45 -4.27 -9.80
CA LYS A 68 -8.45 -5.32 -9.52
C LYS A 68 -9.67 -4.74 -8.79
N ALA A 69 -9.45 -3.80 -7.88
CA ALA A 69 -10.54 -3.11 -7.19
C ALA A 69 -11.35 -2.22 -8.14
N GLN A 70 -10.69 -1.45 -9.00
CA GLN A 70 -11.36 -0.65 -10.04
C GLN A 70 -12.15 -1.51 -11.03
N ASN A 71 -11.61 -2.66 -11.42
CA ASN A 71 -12.27 -3.62 -12.30
C ASN A 71 -13.29 -4.51 -11.58
N ARG A 72 -13.51 -4.32 -10.26
CA ARG A 72 -14.40 -5.14 -9.42
C ARG A 72 -14.15 -6.65 -9.61
N THR A 73 -12.88 -7.01 -9.68
CA THR A 73 -12.42 -8.40 -9.85
C THR A 73 -12.61 -9.17 -8.55
N THR A 74 -12.75 -10.50 -8.61
CA THR A 74 -12.99 -11.39 -7.46
C THR A 74 -12.21 -11.02 -6.19
N LEU A 75 -12.93 -10.79 -5.08
CA LEU A 75 -12.35 -10.44 -3.76
C LEU A 75 -11.23 -11.37 -3.32
N ALA A 76 -11.36 -12.68 -3.61
CA ALA A 76 -10.34 -13.67 -3.29
C ALA A 76 -8.97 -13.37 -3.92
N SER A 77 -8.96 -12.82 -5.15
CA SER A 77 -7.71 -12.43 -5.81
C SER A 77 -7.07 -11.24 -5.12
N ILE A 78 -7.88 -10.25 -4.74
CA ILE A 78 -7.41 -9.06 -4.03
C ILE A 78 -6.92 -9.43 -2.62
N GLN A 79 -7.63 -10.27 -1.88
CA GLN A 79 -7.21 -10.75 -0.55
C GLN A 79 -5.85 -11.45 -0.61
N THR A 80 -5.61 -12.23 -1.67
CA THR A 80 -4.32 -12.92 -1.86
C THR A 80 -3.19 -11.92 -2.05
N ASP A 81 -3.43 -10.87 -2.85
CA ASP A 81 -2.44 -9.81 -3.06
C ASP A 81 -2.18 -9.02 -1.78
N ILE A 82 -3.22 -8.69 -1.00
CA ILE A 82 -3.10 -7.97 0.28
C ILE A 82 -2.31 -8.80 1.29
N THR A 83 -2.58 -10.10 1.36
CA THR A 83 -1.84 -11.02 2.24
C THR A 83 -0.36 -11.07 1.85
N THR A 84 -0.08 -11.11 0.54
CA THR A 84 1.29 -11.06 0.01
C THR A 84 1.96 -9.73 0.33
N LEU A 85 1.24 -8.61 0.18
CA LEU A 85 1.69 -7.27 0.53
C LEU A 85 2.08 -7.18 2.01
N LYS A 86 1.21 -7.64 2.92
CA LYS A 86 1.47 -7.71 4.37
C LYS A 86 2.71 -8.54 4.70
N ALA A 87 2.88 -9.70 4.05
CA ALA A 87 4.05 -10.56 4.25
C ALA A 87 5.35 -9.87 3.81
N ARG A 88 5.33 -9.16 2.66
CA ARG A 88 6.49 -8.43 2.15
C ARG A 88 6.81 -7.20 3.01
N SER A 89 5.81 -6.41 3.42
CA SER A 89 6.02 -5.26 4.30
C SER A 89 6.55 -5.67 5.68
N ALA A 90 6.10 -6.81 6.22
CA ALA A 90 6.61 -7.35 7.49
C ALA A 90 8.08 -7.78 7.40
N THR A 91 8.52 -8.23 6.22
CA THR A 91 9.94 -8.56 5.99
C THR A 91 10.81 -7.30 5.98
N ILE A 92 10.31 -6.20 5.42
CA ILE A 92 11.02 -4.91 5.38
C ILE A 92 11.27 -4.38 6.81
N ASN A 93 10.28 -4.46 7.70
CA ASN A 93 10.40 -4.00 9.09
C ASN A 93 11.28 -4.87 10.00
N ARG A 94 11.68 -6.08 9.58
CA ARG A 94 12.52 -7.00 10.39
C ARG A 94 14.02 -6.88 10.12
N THR A 95 14.44 -6.07 9.16
CA THR A 95 15.85 -5.98 8.73
C THR A 95 16.58 -4.76 9.28
N ASN A 96 16.07 -4.14 10.36
CA ASN A 96 16.79 -3.15 11.17
C ASN A 96 17.09 -3.70 12.56
#